data_AF-A0A6F9CKJ8-F1
#
_entry.id   AF-A0A6F9CKJ8-F1
#
_cell.length_a   1.000
_cell.length_b   1.000
_cell.length_c   1.000
_cell.angle_alpha   90.00
_cell.angle_beta   90.00
_cell.angle_gamma   90.00
#
_symmetry.space_group_name_H-M   'P 1'
#
loop_
_entity.id
_entity.type
_entity.pdbx_description
1 polymer ?
#
loop_
_entity_poly.entity_id
_entity_poly.type
_entity_poly.pdbx_seq_one_letter_code
_entity_poly.pdbx_strand_id
1 'polypeptide(L)'
;MSERTPLLHYRLSTSVNEQSGEHQPCLSREAVEQSPAVSRRKSAHHSRPKKLSTFFGVVIPTLLSMFSVVVFLRIGLVVGQCGLYQAIAMFLVAYFIISMTVLSVCAISTNGALDAGGAYYMISRALGPEFGGSLGVMFFLANVCSSALYILDGMSPAGSLQVLPAGYWWSLLYATGILLLCLLVCLVGAEIYAKASFLIFLVVMLVLATIFISFFAVRPRTILLPAAPPVHNGTGPQPPTMANFTGFKLDTLLGNLDADYAVDYTTGTMMSFATVFAVMFNGCTGIMAGSNMSGDLKNPSYSIPRGTITA
;
A
#
# COMPACT_ATOMS: atom_id res chain seq x y z
N MET A 1 -29.75 -17.57 -48.63
CA MET A 1 -28.33 -17.81 -48.31
C MET A 1 -28.08 -17.28 -46.91
N SER A 2 -27.60 -18.15 -46.03
CA SER A 2 -27.62 -18.03 -44.58
C SER A 2 -26.18 -18.11 -44.06
N GLU A 3 -25.79 -17.21 -43.15
CA GLU A 3 -24.70 -17.37 -42.19
C GLU A 3 -25.01 -16.40 -41.02
N ARG A 4 -25.71 -16.82 -39.95
CA ARG A 4 -25.33 -17.60 -38.75
C ARG A 4 -24.12 -17.06 -37.98
N THR A 5 -24.40 -16.14 -37.04
CA THR A 5 -23.61 -15.84 -35.85
C THR A 5 -23.95 -16.84 -34.72
N PRO A 6 -23.01 -17.70 -34.26
CA PRO A 6 -23.30 -18.76 -33.29
C PRO A 6 -23.15 -18.39 -31.80
N LEU A 7 -22.84 -17.13 -31.44
CA LEU A 7 -22.46 -16.79 -30.06
C LEU A 7 -23.61 -16.37 -29.13
N LEU A 8 -24.78 -15.99 -29.67
CA LEU A 8 -25.90 -15.54 -28.84
C LEU A 8 -26.69 -16.71 -28.22
N HIS A 9 -26.70 -17.86 -28.89
CA HIS A 9 -27.46 -19.02 -28.42
C HIS A 9 -26.82 -19.72 -27.21
N TYR A 10 -25.50 -19.60 -27.02
CA TYR A 10 -24.78 -20.23 -25.91
C TYR A 10 -25.06 -19.57 -24.54
N ARG A 11 -25.40 -18.27 -24.53
CA ARG A 11 -25.77 -17.53 -23.31
C ARG A 11 -27.18 -17.85 -22.82
N LEU A 12 -28.08 -18.28 -23.71
CA LEU A 12 -29.46 -18.63 -23.36
C LEU A 12 -29.60 -20.08 -22.92
N SER A 13 -28.85 -21.01 -23.52
CA SER A 13 -28.90 -22.43 -23.13
C SER A 13 -28.23 -22.69 -21.78
N THR A 14 -27.23 -21.90 -21.37
CA THR A 14 -26.63 -22.02 -20.03
C THR A 14 -27.56 -21.52 -18.92
N SER A 15 -28.42 -20.52 -19.18
CA SER A 15 -29.41 -20.06 -18.20
C SER A 15 -30.61 -21.01 -17.99
N VAL A 16 -30.87 -21.91 -18.94
CA VAL A 16 -31.99 -22.87 -18.85
C VAL A 16 -31.54 -24.22 -18.28
N ASN A 17 -30.24 -24.57 -18.39
CA ASN A 17 -29.76 -25.90 -18.05
C ASN A 17 -29.26 -26.09 -16.60
N GLU A 18 -29.26 -25.04 -15.77
CA GLU A 18 -28.96 -25.16 -14.32
C GLU A 18 -30.21 -25.37 -13.43
N GLN A 19 -31.42 -25.53 -14.02
CA GLN A 19 -32.64 -25.82 -13.25
C GLN A 19 -33.21 -27.24 -13.42
N SER A 20 -32.55 -28.12 -14.18
CA SER A 20 -33.11 -29.46 -14.45
C SER A 20 -32.08 -30.56 -14.17
N GLY A 21 -32.04 -30.99 -12.93
CA GLY A 21 -31.34 -32.21 -12.51
C GLY A 21 -32.08 -32.88 -11.36
N GLU A 22 -33.12 -33.67 -11.67
CA GLU A 22 -33.33 -35.05 -11.17
C GLU A 22 -34.59 -35.70 -11.81
N HIS A 23 -34.47 -36.98 -12.16
CA HIS A 23 -35.42 -37.93 -12.78
C HIS A 23 -36.74 -38.17 -11.97
N GLN A 24 -37.85 -38.79 -12.40
CA GLN A 24 -38.32 -39.64 -13.53
C GLN A 24 -39.91 -39.59 -13.58
N PRO A 25 -40.65 -40.21 -14.53
CA PRO A 25 -42.00 -39.82 -14.96
C PRO A 25 -43.14 -40.55 -14.25
N CYS A 26 -44.36 -40.02 -14.34
CA CYS A 26 -45.58 -40.82 -14.29
C CYS A 26 -46.78 -40.12 -14.95
N LEU A 27 -47.64 -40.96 -15.51
CA LEU A 27 -48.77 -40.68 -16.40
C LEU A 27 -49.84 -39.71 -15.86
N SER A 28 -50.45 -39.01 -16.83
CA SER A 28 -51.88 -38.66 -17.00
C SER A 28 -52.74 -38.35 -15.77
N ARG A 29 -53.34 -37.15 -15.71
CA ARG A 29 -54.80 -36.90 -15.69
C ARG A 29 -55.13 -35.42 -15.39
N GLU A 30 -56.21 -34.95 -16.01
CA GLU A 30 -56.72 -33.58 -16.05
C GLU A 30 -57.25 -33.01 -14.71
N ALA A 31 -57.19 -31.67 -14.63
CA ALA A 31 -58.17 -30.70 -14.12
C ALA A 31 -58.31 -30.34 -12.60
N VAL A 32 -58.55 -29.03 -12.42
CA VAL A 32 -59.28 -28.30 -11.36
C VAL A 32 -58.50 -27.69 -10.16
N GLU A 33 -58.30 -26.37 -10.27
CA GLU A 33 -58.59 -25.27 -9.30
C GLU A 33 -57.90 -25.09 -7.92
N GLN A 34 -57.70 -23.79 -7.62
CA GLN A 34 -57.53 -23.09 -6.33
C GLN A 34 -56.12 -22.86 -5.71
N SER A 35 -55.92 -21.59 -5.36
CA SER A 35 -54.75 -20.91 -4.74
C SER A 35 -55.12 -20.50 -3.30
N PRO A 36 -54.24 -19.97 -2.43
CA PRO A 36 -52.84 -20.29 -2.12
C PRO A 36 -52.68 -20.67 -0.63
N ALA A 37 -51.68 -21.51 -0.29
CA ALA A 37 -51.25 -21.65 1.11
C ALA A 37 -49.73 -21.57 1.21
N VAL A 38 -49.31 -20.57 2.00
CA VAL A 38 -47.94 -20.16 2.28
C VAL A 38 -47.15 -21.30 2.93
N SER A 39 -46.26 -21.94 2.16
CA SER A 39 -45.17 -22.74 2.72
C SER A 39 -44.00 -21.82 3.05
N ARG A 40 -43.88 -21.47 4.32
CA ARG A 40 -42.78 -20.70 4.90
C ARG A 40 -41.51 -21.54 4.88
N ARG A 41 -40.84 -21.59 3.73
CA ARG A 41 -39.50 -22.17 3.59
C ARG A 41 -38.54 -21.31 4.43
N LYS A 42 -38.11 -21.83 5.58
CA LYS A 42 -37.01 -21.25 6.37
C LYS A 42 -35.78 -21.17 5.47
N SER A 43 -35.54 -19.98 4.94
CA SER A 43 -34.26 -19.61 4.33
C SER A 43 -33.19 -19.83 5.39
N ALA A 44 -32.37 -20.86 5.21
CA ALA A 44 -31.12 -20.99 5.92
C ALA A 44 -30.34 -19.71 5.66
N HIS A 45 -30.20 -18.90 6.70
CA HIS A 45 -29.41 -17.68 6.66
C HIS A 45 -27.94 -18.08 6.55
N HIS A 46 -27.50 -18.40 5.34
CA HIS A 46 -26.09 -18.48 5.02
C HIS A 46 -25.57 -17.07 5.22
N SER A 47 -24.94 -16.82 6.36
CA SER A 47 -24.31 -15.55 6.70
C SER A 47 -23.28 -15.24 5.62
N ARG A 48 -23.68 -14.42 4.64
CA ARG A 48 -22.72 -13.89 3.67
C ARG A 48 -21.59 -13.23 4.47
N PRO A 49 -20.32 -13.50 4.13
CA PRO A 49 -19.19 -12.90 4.85
C PRO A 49 -19.35 -11.37 4.89
N LYS A 50 -19.00 -10.75 6.01
CA LYS A 50 -19.25 -9.32 6.23
C LYS A 50 -18.30 -8.53 5.34
N LYS A 51 -18.82 -8.00 4.25
CA LYS A 51 -18.05 -7.15 3.33
C LYS A 51 -17.49 -5.92 4.06
N LEU A 52 -16.26 -5.54 3.70
CA LEU A 52 -15.51 -4.42 4.27
C LEU A 52 -16.14 -3.07 3.89
N SER A 53 -16.05 -2.12 4.83
CA SER A 53 -16.40 -0.72 4.61
C SER A 53 -15.27 0.02 3.89
N THR A 54 -15.59 1.13 3.23
CA THR A 54 -14.63 2.00 2.52
C THR A 54 -13.44 2.41 3.40
N PHE A 55 -13.70 2.73 4.67
CA PHE A 55 -12.65 3.17 5.59
C PHE A 55 -11.65 2.04 5.92
N PHE A 56 -12.16 0.86 6.29
CA PHE A 56 -11.34 -0.30 6.66
C PHE A 56 -10.68 -1.00 5.48
N GLY A 57 -11.34 -1.05 4.32
CA GLY A 57 -10.85 -1.77 3.15
C GLY A 57 -10.06 -0.91 2.16
N VAL A 58 -10.18 0.43 2.20
CA VAL A 58 -9.49 1.33 1.26
C VAL A 58 -8.65 2.37 1.97
N VAL A 59 -9.25 3.22 2.82
CA VAL A 59 -8.54 4.37 3.42
C VAL A 59 -7.37 3.92 4.29
N ILE A 60 -7.60 3.03 5.25
CA ILE A 60 -6.56 2.57 6.18
C ILE A 60 -5.42 1.85 5.45
N PRO A 61 -5.66 0.86 4.57
CA PRO A 61 -4.58 0.22 3.82
C PRO A 61 -3.80 1.19 2.93
N THR A 62 -4.47 2.15 2.29
CA THR A 62 -3.81 3.17 1.46
C THR A 62 -2.94 4.10 2.30
N LEU A 63 -3.45 4.64 3.41
CA LEU A 63 -2.69 5.49 4.32
C LEU A 63 -1.47 4.76 4.92
N LEU A 64 -1.62 3.50 5.30
CA LEU A 64 -0.50 2.69 5.80
C LEU A 64 0.56 2.42 4.74
N SER A 65 0.16 2.21 3.49
CA SER A 65 1.06 2.00 2.37
C SER A 65 1.85 3.27 2.05
N MET A 66 1.20 4.43 2.12
CA MET A 66 1.84 5.75 1.93
C MET A 66 2.68 6.20 3.13
N PHE A 67 2.25 5.93 4.36
CA PHE A 67 3.04 6.19 5.58
C PHE A 67 4.08 5.08 5.81
N SER A 68 4.94 4.93 4.82
CA SER A 68 6.01 3.95 4.82
C SER A 68 7.18 4.38 5.71
N VAL A 69 8.13 3.45 5.91
CA VAL A 69 9.38 3.63 6.64
C VAL A 69 10.18 4.85 6.18
N VAL A 70 10.01 5.27 4.92
CA VAL A 70 10.61 6.48 4.34
C VAL A 70 10.28 7.74 5.15
N VAL A 71 9.04 7.89 5.66
CA VAL A 71 8.64 9.06 6.45
C VAL A 71 9.39 9.13 7.78
N PHE A 72 9.76 7.99 8.36
CA PHE A 72 10.43 7.95 9.66
C PHE A 72 11.96 7.94 9.55
N LEU A 73 12.51 7.22 8.58
CA LEU A 73 13.96 7.01 8.47
C LEU A 73 14.64 7.84 7.39
N ARG A 74 13.90 8.29 6.36
CA ARG A 74 14.51 8.90 5.16
C ARG A 74 14.14 10.37 4.96
N ILE A 75 13.03 10.85 5.54
CA ILE A 75 12.64 12.26 5.36
C ILE A 75 13.72 13.24 5.86
N GLY A 76 14.39 12.90 6.97
CA GLY A 76 15.48 13.70 7.52
C GLY A 76 16.69 13.75 6.58
N LEU A 77 17.02 12.62 5.93
CA LEU A 77 18.06 12.56 4.91
C LEU A 77 17.68 13.41 3.69
N VAL A 78 16.43 13.29 3.21
CA VAL A 78 15.94 14.03 2.05
C VAL A 78 16.07 15.54 2.29
N VAL A 79 15.49 16.04 3.39
CA VAL A 79 15.54 17.47 3.74
C VAL A 79 16.97 17.93 4.03
N GLY A 80 17.80 17.09 4.63
CA GLY A 80 19.20 17.42 4.92
C GLY A 80 20.08 17.56 3.67
N GLN A 81 19.78 16.83 2.59
CA GLN A 81 20.57 16.86 1.35
C GLN A 81 20.06 17.93 0.35
N CYS A 82 18.73 18.01 0.16
CA CYS A 82 18.16 18.91 -0.84
C CYS A 82 17.70 20.26 -0.27
N GLY A 83 17.76 20.45 1.06
CA GLY A 83 17.26 21.65 1.72
C GLY A 83 15.74 21.74 1.69
N LEU A 84 15.17 22.71 2.41
CA LEU A 84 13.72 22.86 2.54
C LEU A 84 13.04 23.18 1.20
N TYR A 85 13.61 24.08 0.39
CA TYR A 85 12.96 24.52 -0.84
C TYR A 85 12.87 23.41 -1.89
N GLN A 86 13.97 22.69 -2.14
CA GLN A 86 13.92 21.59 -3.11
C GLN A 86 13.11 20.40 -2.58
N ALA A 87 13.11 20.13 -1.26
CA ALA A 87 12.25 19.11 -0.68
C ALA A 87 10.76 19.39 -0.96
N ILE A 88 10.30 20.63 -0.73
CA ILE A 88 8.92 21.03 -1.04
C ILE A 88 8.63 20.89 -2.53
N ALA A 89 9.55 21.32 -3.40
CA ALA A 89 9.38 21.18 -4.85
C ALA A 89 9.28 19.70 -5.28
N MET A 90 10.10 18.82 -4.72
CA MET A 90 10.05 17.38 -4.96
C MET A 90 8.69 16.80 -4.53
N PHE A 91 8.18 17.19 -3.35
CA PHE A 91 6.84 16.78 -2.91
C PHE A 91 5.75 17.26 -3.85
N LEU A 92 5.79 18.50 -4.32
CA LEU A 92 4.80 19.02 -5.27
C LEU A 92 4.78 18.21 -6.57
N VAL A 93 5.95 17.88 -7.12
CA VAL A 93 6.06 17.03 -8.31
C VAL A 93 5.53 15.62 -8.03
N ALA A 94 5.90 15.01 -6.90
CA ALA A 94 5.42 13.69 -6.51
C ALA A 94 3.89 13.66 -6.36
N TYR A 95 3.31 14.62 -5.62
CA TYR A 95 1.86 14.74 -5.44
C TYR A 95 1.12 14.99 -6.75
N PHE A 96 1.72 15.74 -7.69
CA PHE A 96 1.14 15.92 -9.02
C PHE A 96 1.05 14.60 -9.79
N ILE A 97 2.13 13.82 -9.82
CA ILE A 97 2.16 12.49 -10.47
C ILE A 97 1.15 11.55 -9.81
N ILE A 98 1.11 11.53 -8.47
CA ILE A 98 0.22 10.67 -7.70
C ILE A 98 -1.24 11.05 -7.94
N SER A 99 -1.57 12.35 -7.91
CA SER A 99 -2.92 12.85 -8.17
C SER A 99 -3.42 12.44 -9.55
N MET A 100 -2.60 12.60 -10.59
CA MET A 100 -2.94 12.12 -11.94
C MET A 100 -3.18 10.61 -11.98
N THR A 101 -2.38 9.83 -11.25
CA THR A 101 -2.55 8.37 -11.16
C THR A 101 -3.83 8.00 -10.40
N VAL A 102 -4.13 8.68 -9.29
CA VAL A 102 -5.35 8.47 -8.51
C VAL A 102 -6.59 8.78 -9.35
N LEU A 103 -6.60 9.89 -10.10
CA LEU A 103 -7.70 10.24 -11.00
C LEU A 103 -7.91 9.17 -12.09
N SER A 104 -6.83 8.61 -12.64
CA SER A 104 -6.90 7.50 -13.60
C SER A 104 -7.50 6.23 -12.98
N VAL A 105 -7.04 5.84 -11.78
CA VAL A 105 -7.60 4.69 -11.05
C VAL A 105 -9.07 4.91 -10.71
N CYS A 106 -9.46 6.13 -10.32
CA CYS A 106 -10.85 6.48 -10.08
C CYS A 106 -11.69 6.28 -11.34
N ALA A 107 -11.26 6.81 -12.48
CA ALA A 107 -11.96 6.65 -13.76
C ALA A 107 -12.12 5.17 -14.15
N ILE A 108 -11.05 4.38 -14.01
CA ILE A 108 -11.07 2.93 -14.26
C ILE A 108 -12.07 2.23 -13.33
N SER A 109 -12.06 2.54 -12.03
CA SER A 109 -12.94 1.90 -11.04
C SER A 109 -14.42 2.28 -11.20
N THR A 110 -14.72 3.41 -11.86
CA THR A 110 -16.08 3.81 -12.21
C THR A 110 -16.58 3.22 -13.52
N ASN A 111 -15.71 2.58 -14.31
CA ASN A 111 -16.05 2.03 -15.62
C ASN A 111 -16.43 0.53 -15.52
N GLY A 112 -17.73 0.26 -15.67
CA GLY A 112 -18.31 -1.08 -15.67
C GLY A 112 -18.60 -1.67 -14.28
N ALA A 113 -19.30 -2.80 -14.23
CA ALA A 113 -19.70 -3.45 -12.98
C ALA A 113 -18.53 -4.16 -12.31
N LEU A 114 -17.78 -3.52 -11.41
CA LEU A 114 -16.61 -4.15 -10.76
C LEU A 114 -16.98 -5.46 -10.04
N ASP A 115 -16.53 -6.59 -10.58
CA ASP A 115 -16.59 -7.89 -9.92
C ASP A 115 -15.39 -8.07 -8.96
N ALA A 116 -15.45 -9.12 -8.14
CA ALA A 116 -14.61 -9.31 -6.97
C ALA A 116 -13.14 -9.75 -7.24
N GLY A 117 -12.47 -9.15 -8.22
CA GLY A 117 -11.15 -9.61 -8.70
C GLY A 117 -9.93 -8.76 -8.31
N GLY A 118 -10.06 -7.76 -7.44
CA GLY A 118 -8.92 -6.90 -7.05
C GLY A 118 -8.54 -5.85 -8.10
N ALA A 119 -7.39 -5.19 -7.90
CA ALA A 119 -6.89 -4.14 -8.80
C ALA A 119 -6.53 -4.67 -10.19
N TYR A 120 -5.90 -5.85 -10.27
CA TYR A 120 -5.51 -6.47 -11.55
C TYR A 120 -6.73 -6.75 -12.45
N TYR A 121 -7.78 -7.35 -11.89
CA TYR A 121 -9.01 -7.65 -12.64
C TYR A 121 -9.69 -6.38 -13.14
N MET A 122 -9.74 -5.36 -12.28
CA MET A 122 -10.28 -4.04 -12.63
C MET A 122 -9.55 -3.42 -13.83
N ILE A 123 -8.21 -3.40 -13.80
CA ILE A 123 -7.38 -2.80 -14.86
C ILE A 123 -7.49 -3.62 -16.16
N SER A 124 -7.35 -4.94 -16.07
CA SER A 124 -7.36 -5.84 -17.24
C SER A 124 -8.68 -5.80 -17.98
N ARG A 125 -9.78 -5.56 -17.27
CA ARG A 125 -11.09 -5.44 -17.91
C ARG A 125 -11.30 -4.08 -18.57
N ALA A 126 -10.81 -3.00 -17.96
CA ALA A 126 -11.01 -1.65 -18.48
C ALA A 126 -10.07 -1.33 -19.66
N LEU A 127 -8.82 -1.80 -19.61
CA LEU A 127 -7.79 -1.51 -20.61
C LEU A 127 -7.50 -2.67 -21.57
N GLY A 128 -8.07 -3.85 -21.30
CA GLY A 128 -7.81 -5.07 -22.06
C GLY A 128 -6.67 -5.93 -21.48
N PRO A 129 -6.58 -7.20 -21.91
CA PRO A 129 -5.69 -8.19 -21.32
C PRO A 129 -4.20 -7.89 -21.54
N GLU A 130 -3.83 -7.22 -22.64
CA GLU A 130 -2.43 -6.87 -22.93
C GLU A 130 -1.88 -5.84 -21.93
N PHE A 131 -2.62 -4.74 -21.75
CA PHE A 131 -2.28 -3.70 -20.78
C PHE A 131 -2.41 -4.21 -19.34
N GLY A 132 -3.45 -4.99 -19.06
CA GLY A 132 -3.67 -5.61 -17.75
C GLY A 132 -2.54 -6.56 -17.35
N GLY A 133 -2.11 -7.44 -18.25
CA GLY A 133 -1.01 -8.38 -18.04
C GLY A 133 0.32 -7.67 -17.77
N SER A 134 0.68 -6.70 -18.61
CA SER A 134 1.94 -5.94 -18.45
C SER A 134 1.98 -5.17 -17.13
N LEU A 135 0.91 -4.40 -16.81
CA LEU A 135 0.82 -3.67 -15.55
C LEU A 135 0.78 -4.61 -14.34
N GLY A 136 0.10 -5.75 -14.45
CA GLY A 136 0.02 -6.76 -13.40
C GLY A 136 1.38 -7.35 -13.04
N VAL A 137 2.19 -7.72 -14.04
CA VAL A 137 3.55 -8.25 -13.81
C VAL A 137 4.46 -7.19 -13.19
N MET A 138 4.39 -5.94 -13.68
CA MET A 138 5.16 -4.83 -13.12
C MET A 138 4.78 -4.55 -11.65
N PHE A 139 3.48 -4.52 -11.35
CA PHE A 139 2.99 -4.30 -9.99
C PHE A 139 3.34 -5.46 -9.05
N PHE A 140 3.27 -6.71 -9.52
CA PHE A 140 3.70 -7.87 -8.75
C PHE A 140 5.18 -7.78 -8.36
N LEU A 141 6.07 -7.54 -9.33
CA LEU A 141 7.50 -7.42 -9.06
C LEU A 141 7.82 -6.24 -8.12
N ALA A 142 7.14 -5.10 -8.32
CA ALA A 142 7.28 -3.94 -7.45
C ALA A 142 6.89 -4.26 -5.99
N ASN A 143 5.77 -4.98 -5.77
CA ASN A 143 5.35 -5.37 -4.42
C ASN A 143 6.26 -6.40 -3.77
N VAL A 144 6.84 -7.33 -4.55
CA VAL A 144 7.84 -8.30 -4.05
C VAL A 144 9.09 -7.57 -3.56
N CYS A 145 9.63 -6.66 -4.38
CA CYS A 145 10.79 -5.85 -4.00
C CYS A 145 10.47 -4.92 -2.81
N SER A 146 9.28 -4.31 -2.78
CA SER A 146 8.86 -3.43 -1.67
C SER A 146 8.74 -4.18 -0.35
N SER A 147 8.21 -5.40 -0.38
CA SER A 147 8.12 -6.27 0.80
C SER A 147 9.50 -6.57 1.38
N ALA A 148 10.51 -6.80 0.52
CA ALA A 148 11.89 -6.97 0.95
C ALA A 148 12.47 -5.68 1.57
N LEU A 149 12.24 -4.52 0.94
CA LEU A 149 12.72 -3.24 1.44
C LEU A 149 12.17 -2.90 2.83
N TYR A 150 10.86 -3.10 3.06
CA TYR A 150 10.24 -2.78 4.35
C TYR A 150 10.80 -3.63 5.50
N ILE A 151 11.12 -4.90 5.24
CA ILE A 151 11.70 -5.79 6.26
C ILE A 151 13.17 -5.44 6.53
N LEU A 152 13.95 -5.13 5.48
CA LEU A 152 15.36 -4.76 5.62
C LEU A 152 15.54 -3.43 6.36
N ASP A 153 14.74 -2.41 6.01
CA ASP A 153 14.78 -1.13 6.73
C ASP A 153 14.30 -1.29 8.18
N GLY A 154 13.31 -2.14 8.45
CA GLY A 154 12.84 -2.44 9.80
C GLY A 154 13.85 -3.19 10.69
N MET A 155 14.80 -3.91 10.07
CA MET A 155 15.87 -4.64 10.77
C MET A 155 17.14 -3.80 10.98
N SER A 156 17.21 -2.62 10.36
CA SER A 156 18.37 -1.73 10.51
C SER A 156 18.46 -1.24 11.95
N PRO A 157 19.63 -1.32 12.61
CA PRO A 157 19.79 -0.99 14.02
C PRO A 157 19.64 0.53 14.24
N ALA A 158 18.40 0.98 14.42
CA ALA A 158 18.08 2.33 14.85
C ALA A 158 18.20 2.41 16.38
N GLY A 159 19.43 2.30 16.92
CA GLY A 159 19.68 2.53 18.34
C GLY A 159 20.97 1.94 18.88
N SER A 160 21.50 2.59 19.93
CA SER A 160 22.66 2.17 20.72
C SER A 160 22.40 0.97 21.65
N LEU A 161 21.22 0.35 21.58
CA LEU A 161 20.83 -0.79 22.40
C LEU A 161 20.88 -2.07 21.54
N GLN A 162 22.05 -2.69 21.48
CA GLN A 162 22.27 -3.93 20.74
C GLN A 162 21.70 -5.13 21.53
N VAL A 163 20.36 -5.24 21.56
CA VAL A 163 19.64 -6.27 22.34
C VAL A 163 19.67 -7.64 21.65
N LEU A 164 19.88 -7.68 20.33
CA LEU A 164 19.88 -8.91 19.52
C LEU A 164 21.25 -9.13 18.85
N PRO A 165 21.67 -10.39 18.66
CA PRO A 165 22.86 -10.73 17.87
C PRO A 165 22.78 -10.10 16.48
N ALA A 166 23.78 -9.28 16.16
CA ALA A 166 23.89 -8.64 14.85
C ALA A 166 24.77 -9.49 13.92
N GLY A 167 24.28 -9.73 12.71
CA GLY A 167 25.01 -10.43 11.65
C GLY A 167 24.13 -10.67 10.44
N TYR A 168 24.74 -10.91 9.28
CA TYR A 168 24.01 -11.17 8.03
C TYR A 168 23.03 -12.35 8.18
N TRP A 169 23.51 -13.47 8.72
CA TRP A 169 22.71 -14.68 8.95
C TRP A 169 21.56 -14.46 9.95
N TRP A 170 21.80 -13.68 10.99
CA TRP A 170 20.77 -13.34 11.98
C TRP A 170 19.71 -12.41 11.39
N SER A 171 20.12 -11.37 10.65
CA SER A 171 19.22 -10.48 9.94
C SER A 171 18.35 -11.23 8.92
N LEU A 172 18.94 -12.17 8.19
CA LEU A 172 18.21 -13.01 7.23
C LEU A 172 17.18 -13.91 7.92
N LEU A 173 17.56 -14.52 9.05
CA LEU A 173 16.68 -15.37 9.85
C LEU A 173 15.49 -14.57 10.41
N TYR A 174 15.74 -13.41 11.01
CA TYR A 174 14.68 -12.54 11.51
C TYR A 174 13.76 -12.04 10.38
N ALA A 175 14.34 -11.62 9.25
CA ALA A 175 13.58 -11.17 8.08
C ALA A 175 12.66 -12.27 7.54
N THR A 176 13.18 -13.50 7.43
CA THR A 176 12.42 -14.66 6.93
C THR A 176 11.33 -15.07 7.94
N GLY A 177 11.63 -15.01 9.24
CA GLY A 177 10.66 -15.28 10.30
C GLY A 177 9.49 -14.28 10.29
N ILE A 178 9.79 -12.98 10.16
CA ILE A 178 8.77 -11.92 10.06
C ILE A 178 7.94 -12.07 8.77
N LEU A 179 8.58 -12.38 7.63
CA LEU A 179 7.89 -12.59 6.37
C LEU A 179 6.93 -13.80 6.45
N LEU A 180 7.38 -14.89 7.08
CA LEU A 180 6.56 -16.08 7.29
C LEU A 180 5.39 -15.78 8.23
N LEU A 181 5.59 -15.01 9.29
CA LEU A 181 4.51 -14.55 10.16
C LEU A 181 3.49 -13.69 9.39
N CYS A 182 3.96 -12.74 8.58
CA CYS A 182 3.10 -11.91 7.75
C CYS A 182 2.29 -12.76 6.75
N LEU A 183 2.94 -13.74 6.12
CA LEU A 183 2.28 -14.71 5.24
C LEU A 183 1.17 -15.47 5.99
N LEU A 184 1.45 -15.98 7.19
CA LEU A 184 0.45 -16.68 8.01
C LEU A 184 -0.75 -15.78 8.35
N VAL A 185 -0.51 -14.51 8.71
CA VAL A 185 -1.59 -13.54 8.96
C VAL A 185 -2.43 -13.30 7.70
N CYS A 186 -1.79 -13.18 6.54
CA CYS A 186 -2.47 -13.00 5.26
C CYS A 186 -3.31 -14.23 4.85
N LEU A 187 -2.91 -15.45 5.25
CA LEU A 187 -3.66 -16.68 4.97
C LEU A 187 -4.96 -16.81 5.78
N VAL A 188 -5.09 -16.15 6.93
CA VAL A 188 -6.29 -16.27 7.79
C VAL A 188 -7.50 -15.52 7.21
N GLY A 189 -7.27 -14.50 6.37
CA GLY A 189 -8.31 -13.84 5.58
C GLY A 189 -8.39 -12.32 5.74
N ALA A 190 -9.14 -11.68 4.84
CA ALA A 190 -9.22 -10.22 4.69
C ALA A 190 -9.81 -9.50 5.91
N GLU A 191 -10.74 -10.12 6.65
CA GLU A 191 -11.32 -9.51 7.86
C GLU A 191 -10.28 -9.36 8.98
N ILE A 192 -9.38 -10.34 9.14
CA ILE A 192 -8.33 -10.32 10.17
C ILE A 192 -7.24 -9.35 9.75
N TYR A 193 -6.87 -9.36 8.47
CA TYR A 193 -5.97 -8.35 7.91
C TYR A 193 -6.47 -6.93 8.18
N ALA A 194 -7.75 -6.62 7.90
CA ALA A 194 -8.28 -5.27 8.10
C ALA A 194 -8.23 -4.83 9.57
N LYS A 195 -8.49 -5.76 10.51
CA LYS A 195 -8.36 -5.50 11.95
C LYS A 195 -6.91 -5.29 12.38
N ALA A 196 -5.98 -6.09 11.88
CA ALA A 196 -4.55 -5.94 12.14
C ALA A 196 -4.01 -4.61 11.58
N SER A 197 -4.37 -4.27 10.34
CA SER A 197 -4.03 -2.99 9.71
C SER A 197 -4.56 -1.81 10.51
N PHE A 198 -5.79 -1.88 11.03
CA PHE A 198 -6.32 -0.82 11.89
C PHE A 198 -5.50 -0.63 13.19
N LEU A 199 -5.05 -1.72 13.81
CA LEU A 199 -4.17 -1.65 14.99
C LEU A 199 -2.83 -1.00 14.64
N ILE A 200 -2.21 -1.40 13.53
CA ILE A 200 -0.95 -0.82 13.04
C ILE A 200 -1.14 0.67 12.76
N PHE A 201 -2.25 1.06 12.13
CA PHE A 201 -2.58 2.46 11.86
C PHE A 201 -2.65 3.30 13.14
N LEU A 202 -3.26 2.79 14.20
CA LEU A 202 -3.30 3.48 15.50
C LEU A 202 -1.89 3.68 16.05
N VAL A 203 -1.04 2.65 15.99
CA VAL A 203 0.36 2.75 16.44
C VAL A 203 1.13 3.79 15.62
N VAL A 204 1.00 3.76 14.29
CA VAL A 204 1.65 4.73 13.39
C VAL A 204 1.18 6.16 13.71
N MET A 205 -0.11 6.37 13.91
CA MET A 205 -0.66 7.69 14.29
C MET A 205 -0.17 8.16 15.65
N LEU A 206 -0.04 7.25 16.62
CA LEU A 206 0.53 7.56 17.93
C LEU A 206 2.00 7.97 17.79
N VAL A 207 2.80 7.24 17.02
CA VAL A 207 4.21 7.59 16.76
C VAL A 207 4.32 8.94 16.06
N LEU A 208 3.51 9.21 15.03
CA LEU A 208 3.45 10.52 14.38
C LEU A 208 3.09 11.64 15.37
N ALA A 209 2.10 11.43 16.23
CA ALA A 209 1.74 12.39 17.27
C ALA A 209 2.91 12.66 18.22
N THR A 210 3.66 11.63 18.63
CA THR A 210 4.85 11.82 19.47
C THR A 210 5.94 12.63 18.79
N ILE A 211 6.11 12.52 17.46
CA ILE A 211 7.05 13.35 16.70
C ILE A 211 6.65 14.82 16.77
N PHE A 212 5.36 15.12 16.55
CA PHE A 212 4.87 16.50 16.66
C PHE A 212 5.00 17.08 18.07
N ILE A 213 4.71 16.27 19.10
CA ILE A 213 4.86 16.67 20.51
C ILE A 213 6.35 16.87 20.86
N SER A 214 7.24 16.06 20.28
CA SER A 214 8.68 16.11 20.51
C SER A 214 9.27 17.49 20.21
N PHE A 215 8.76 18.19 19.19
CA PHE A 215 9.24 19.55 18.86
C PHE A 215 9.02 20.57 19.98
N PHE A 216 8.03 20.37 20.86
CA PHE A 216 7.76 21.26 21.99
C PHE A 216 8.31 20.72 23.31
N ALA A 217 8.37 19.39 23.47
CA ALA A 217 8.77 18.75 24.71
C ALA A 217 10.29 18.53 24.86
N VAL A 218 11.02 18.35 23.76
CA VAL A 218 12.45 18.00 23.78
C VAL A 218 13.31 19.26 23.81
N ARG A 219 14.09 19.43 24.89
CA ARG A 219 15.12 20.47 25.01
C ARG A 219 16.29 20.21 24.05
N PRO A 220 17.05 21.25 23.66
CA PRO A 220 18.19 21.08 22.75
C PRO A 220 19.14 19.99 23.23
N ARG A 221 19.46 19.04 22.34
CA ARG A 221 20.34 17.90 22.64
C ARG A 221 21.41 17.77 21.57
N THR A 222 22.62 17.44 21.98
CA THR A 222 23.72 17.09 21.10
C THR A 222 23.60 15.60 20.74
N ILE A 223 23.50 15.29 19.45
CA ILE A 223 23.42 13.93 18.92
C ILE A 223 24.78 13.59 18.32
N LEU A 224 25.31 12.42 18.67
CA LEU A 224 26.53 11.87 18.08
C LEU A 224 26.18 11.26 16.71
N LEU A 225 26.83 11.72 15.64
CA LEU A 225 26.61 11.11 14.33
C LEU A 225 27.40 9.79 14.22
N PRO A 226 26.90 8.81 13.46
CA PRO A 226 27.71 7.66 13.07
C PRO A 226 29.00 8.13 12.39
N ALA A 227 30.14 7.60 12.82
CA ALA A 227 31.42 7.94 12.20
C ALA A 227 31.40 7.55 10.71
N ALA A 228 31.52 8.54 9.84
CA ALA A 228 31.70 8.28 8.41
C ALA A 228 33.01 7.51 8.19
N PRO A 229 33.09 6.62 7.19
CA PRO A 229 34.32 5.90 6.89
C PRO A 229 35.47 6.89 6.63
N PRO A 230 36.71 6.58 7.07
CA PRO A 230 37.84 7.48 6.90
C PRO A 230 38.07 7.74 5.41
N VAL A 231 38.05 9.02 5.03
CA VAL A 231 38.44 9.47 3.69
C VAL A 231 39.87 9.00 3.45
N HIS A 232 40.10 8.29 2.35
CA HIS A 232 41.34 7.59 2.00
C HIS A 232 42.58 8.49 1.77
N ASN A 233 42.51 9.77 2.10
CA ASN A 233 43.65 10.68 2.22
C ASN A 233 43.26 11.73 3.27
N GLY A 234 43.99 11.76 4.39
CA GLY A 234 43.67 12.55 5.59
C GLY A 234 43.79 14.08 5.46
N THR A 235 43.43 14.65 4.32
CA THR A 235 43.49 16.09 4.01
C THR A 235 42.13 16.70 3.66
N GLY A 236 41.04 15.95 3.76
CA GLY A 236 39.68 16.47 3.65
C GLY A 236 39.12 16.95 5.00
N PRO A 237 38.18 17.91 5.03
CA PRO A 237 37.49 18.28 6.26
C PRO A 237 36.83 17.03 6.87
N GLN A 238 37.16 16.72 8.12
CA GLN A 238 36.51 15.63 8.84
C GLN A 238 35.01 15.92 8.94
N PRO A 239 34.14 14.99 8.57
CA PRO A 239 32.70 15.19 8.71
C PRO A 239 32.37 15.41 10.19
N PRO A 240 31.45 16.35 10.50
CA PRO A 240 31.15 16.74 11.87
C PRO A 240 30.68 15.53 12.69
N THR A 241 31.37 15.24 13.79
CA THR A 241 31.07 14.10 14.68
C THR A 241 29.90 14.39 15.62
N MET A 242 29.45 15.65 15.69
CA MET A 242 28.33 16.09 16.55
C MET A 242 27.35 16.96 15.76
N ALA A 243 26.06 16.68 15.91
CA ALA A 243 24.96 17.50 15.40
C ALA A 243 24.14 18.01 16.59
N ASN A 244 23.71 19.26 16.51
CA ASN A 244 22.87 19.86 17.54
C ASN A 244 21.41 19.78 17.10
N PHE A 245 20.60 19.09 17.89
CA PHE A 245 19.15 19.23 17.82
C PHE A 245 18.78 20.51 18.57
N THR A 246 18.38 21.56 17.85
CA THR A 246 18.13 22.91 18.38
C THR A 246 16.64 23.21 18.60
N GLY A 247 15.74 22.30 18.25
CA GLY A 247 14.28 22.52 18.30
C GLY A 247 13.81 23.53 17.23
N PHE A 248 12.73 24.28 17.53
CA PHE A 248 12.27 25.36 16.65
C PHE A 248 13.14 26.61 16.79
N LYS A 249 14.21 26.69 15.99
CA LYS A 249 15.06 27.88 15.88
C LYS A 249 15.08 28.41 14.45
N LEU A 250 14.73 29.68 14.28
CA LEU A 250 14.67 30.32 12.96
C LEU A 250 16.05 30.35 12.27
N ASP A 251 17.13 30.56 13.02
CA ASP A 251 18.49 30.53 12.49
C ASP A 251 18.83 29.17 11.86
N THR A 252 18.39 28.08 12.51
CA THR A 252 18.59 26.73 11.97
C THR A 252 17.74 26.51 10.72
N LEU A 253 16.50 27.02 10.70
CA LEU A 253 15.65 26.94 9.51
C LEU A 253 16.28 27.67 8.32
N LEU A 254 16.74 28.90 8.53
CA LEU A 254 17.38 29.71 7.48
C LEU A 254 18.64 29.05 6.93
N GLY A 255 19.42 28.39 7.78
CA GLY A 255 20.60 27.64 7.38
C GLY A 255 20.32 26.34 6.61
N ASN A 256 19.08 25.85 6.59
CA ASN A 256 18.67 24.61 5.88
C ASN A 256 17.74 24.89 4.68
N LEU A 257 17.70 26.13 4.19
CA LEU A 257 16.83 26.50 3.07
C LEU A 257 17.35 25.97 1.73
N ASP A 258 18.64 26.15 1.50
CA ASP A 258 19.31 25.80 0.25
C ASP A 258 19.79 24.34 0.26
N ALA A 259 19.99 23.80 -0.95
CA ALA A 259 20.47 22.44 -1.13
C ALA A 259 21.98 22.34 -0.93
N ASP A 260 22.41 21.35 -0.16
CA ASP A 260 23.81 20.98 0.01
C ASP A 260 23.95 19.47 -0.15
N TYR A 261 24.14 19.04 -1.41
CA TYR A 261 24.29 17.64 -1.73
C TYR A 261 25.66 17.13 -1.30
N ALA A 262 25.66 16.27 -0.30
CA ALA A 262 26.84 15.64 0.26
C ALA A 262 26.96 14.16 -0.17
N VAL A 263 28.12 13.59 0.14
CA VAL A 263 28.36 12.15 -0.01
C VAL A 263 27.54 11.41 1.04
N ASP A 264 26.79 10.40 0.62
CA ASP A 264 26.06 9.56 1.54
C ASP A 264 26.97 8.67 2.37
N TYR A 265 26.66 8.56 3.66
CA TYR A 265 27.48 7.81 4.62
C TYR A 265 27.30 6.29 4.50
N THR A 266 26.30 5.81 3.77
CA THR A 266 26.09 4.36 3.55
C THR A 266 26.63 3.88 2.21
N THR A 267 26.44 4.65 1.14
CA THR A 267 26.89 4.25 -0.21
C THR A 267 28.22 4.87 -0.63
N GLY A 268 28.66 5.94 0.03
CA GLY A 268 29.88 6.66 -0.36
C GLY A 268 29.75 7.40 -1.71
N THR A 269 28.53 7.54 -2.23
CA THR A 269 28.27 8.21 -3.51
C THR A 269 27.76 9.63 -3.27
N MET A 270 28.18 10.57 -4.13
CA MET A 270 27.60 11.92 -4.16
C MET A 270 26.10 11.85 -4.46
N MET A 271 25.30 12.46 -3.58
CA MET A 271 23.86 12.57 -3.80
C MET A 271 23.56 13.60 -4.89
N SER A 272 22.45 13.38 -5.60
CA SER A 272 21.94 14.28 -6.62
C SER A 272 20.45 14.49 -6.42
N PHE A 273 19.88 15.50 -7.08
CA PHE A 273 18.44 15.72 -7.08
C PHE A 273 17.66 14.45 -7.46
N ALA A 274 18.10 13.73 -8.49
CA ALA A 274 17.42 12.53 -8.98
C ALA A 274 17.49 11.35 -7.99
N THR A 275 18.63 11.14 -7.33
CA THR A 275 18.78 10.05 -6.35
C THR A 275 17.96 10.32 -5.09
N VAL A 276 17.98 11.57 -4.59
CA VAL A 276 17.18 11.97 -3.43
C VAL A 276 15.69 11.91 -3.75
N PHE A 277 15.28 12.35 -4.94
CA PHE A 277 13.89 12.24 -5.41
C PHE A 277 13.45 10.77 -5.49
N ALA A 278 14.29 9.86 -6.00
CA ALA A 278 13.95 8.44 -6.09
C ALA A 278 13.73 7.81 -4.71
N VAL A 279 14.56 8.15 -3.73
CA VAL A 279 14.41 7.66 -2.34
C VAL A 279 13.12 8.20 -1.72
N MET A 280 12.82 9.49 -1.90
CA MET A 280 11.60 10.10 -1.39
C MET A 280 10.35 9.53 -2.08
N PHE A 281 10.36 9.43 -3.41
CA PHE A 281 9.22 9.01 -4.22
C PHE A 281 8.78 7.58 -3.90
N ASN A 282 9.72 6.69 -3.57
CA ASN A 282 9.40 5.33 -3.11
C ASN A 282 8.43 5.34 -1.90
N GLY A 283 8.60 6.29 -0.98
CA GLY A 283 7.73 6.47 0.17
C GLY A 283 6.34 6.97 -0.15
N CYS A 284 6.15 7.68 -1.26
CA CYS A 284 4.84 8.21 -1.67
C CYS A 284 4.06 7.24 -2.58
N THR A 285 4.63 6.07 -2.90
CA THR A 285 3.92 5.03 -3.65
C THR A 285 2.87 4.32 -2.78
N GLY A 286 2.18 3.32 -3.34
CA GLY A 286 1.27 2.49 -2.54
C GLY A 286 -0.22 2.83 -2.63
N ILE A 287 -0.60 3.76 -3.52
CA ILE A 287 -2.01 4.20 -3.73
C ILE A 287 -2.97 3.06 -4.09
N MET A 288 -2.45 1.96 -4.66
CA MET A 288 -3.21 0.79 -5.08
C MET A 288 -3.45 -0.23 -3.95
N ALA A 289 -2.90 -0.01 -2.74
CA ALA A 289 -3.14 -0.91 -1.62
C ALA A 289 -4.63 -1.03 -1.28
N GLY A 290 -5.39 0.07 -1.33
CA GLY A 290 -6.83 0.05 -1.10
C GLY A 290 -7.67 -0.57 -2.23
N SER A 291 -7.19 -0.56 -3.48
CA SER A 291 -7.91 -1.20 -4.60
C SER A 291 -7.66 -2.70 -4.69
N ASN A 292 -6.60 -3.21 -4.07
CA ASN A 292 -6.30 -4.64 -3.99
C ASN A 292 -7.40 -5.42 -3.24
N MET A 293 -8.12 -4.78 -2.31
CA MET A 293 -9.18 -5.42 -1.51
C MET A 293 -10.58 -5.28 -2.15
N SER A 294 -10.66 -4.93 -3.45
CA SER A 294 -11.94 -4.58 -4.10
C SER A 294 -12.99 -5.70 -4.05
N GLY A 295 -12.58 -6.96 -4.00
CA GLY A 295 -13.48 -8.11 -3.90
C GLY A 295 -14.19 -8.27 -2.56
N ASP A 296 -13.55 -7.79 -1.49
CA ASP A 296 -14.08 -7.86 -0.13
C ASP A 296 -14.89 -6.62 0.24
N LEU A 297 -14.87 -5.56 -0.58
CA LEU A 297 -15.61 -4.33 -0.34
C LEU A 297 -17.11 -4.49 -0.59
N LYS A 298 -17.92 -3.78 0.21
CA LYS A 298 -19.38 -3.72 0.02
C LYS A 298 -19.75 -3.19 -1.37
N ASN A 299 -19.17 -2.04 -1.74
CA ASN A 299 -19.40 -1.35 -3.01
C ASN A 299 -18.05 -0.83 -3.56
N PRO A 300 -17.33 -1.60 -4.38
CA PRO A 300 -15.98 -1.23 -4.82
C PRO A 300 -15.95 0.02 -5.70
N SER A 301 -16.91 0.18 -6.63
CA SER A 301 -16.94 1.30 -7.59
C SER A 301 -17.15 2.66 -6.93
N TYR A 302 -17.75 2.66 -5.74
CA TYR A 302 -17.94 3.85 -4.93
C TYR A 302 -16.83 4.03 -3.88
N SER A 303 -16.39 2.93 -3.26
CA SER A 303 -15.43 2.97 -2.15
C SER A 303 -14.02 3.32 -2.60
N ILE A 304 -13.59 2.84 -3.77
CA ILE A 304 -12.21 3.03 -4.22
C ILE A 304 -11.94 4.50 -4.54
N PRO A 305 -12.73 5.20 -5.38
CA PRO A 305 -12.47 6.61 -5.65
C PRO A 305 -12.46 7.48 -4.39
N ARG A 306 -13.49 7.34 -3.54
CA ARG A 306 -13.61 8.16 -2.33
C ARG A 306 -12.52 7.80 -1.32
N GLY A 307 -12.21 6.52 -1.15
CA GLY A 307 -11.21 6.06 -0.21
C GLY A 307 -9.81 6.51 -0.60
N THR A 308 -9.44 6.36 -1.87
CA THR A 308 -8.10 6.74 -2.36
C THR A 308 -7.90 8.26 -2.45
N ILE A 309 -8.94 9.06 -2.69
CA ILE A 309 -8.86 10.53 -2.67
C ILE A 309 -8.83 11.10 -1.23
N THR A 310 -9.50 10.42 -0.30
CA THR A 310 -9.54 10.85 1.11
C THR A 310 -8.25 10.52 1.85
N ALA A 311 -7.61 9.41 1.48
CA ALA A 311 -6.29 9.02 1.97
C ALA A 311 -5.22 9.94 1.41
#